data_AF-A0A6A6GBN2-F1
#
_entry.id   AF-A0A6A6GBN2-F1
#
_cell.length_a   1.000
_cell.length_b   1.000
_cell.length_c   1.000
_cell.angle_alpha   90.00
_cell.angle_beta   90.00
_cell.angle_gamma   90.00
#
_symmetry.space_group_name_H-M   'P 1'
#
loop_
_entity.id
_entity.type
_entity.pdbx_description
1 polymer ?
#
loop_
_entity_poly.entity_id
_entity_poly.type
_entity_poly.pdbx_seq_one_letter_code
_entity_poly.pdbx_strand_id
1 'polypeptide(L)'
;WKASDWTASDDRVRGGKSESYFETDGSSGRFFGDLDIDTLGGAGFASQRTTDDTRTWNLSNFDGIRVNVDKADAGKKYTLILKDSLLPKNADNGREQATTSYEYDFTTPSPSTIDHSSSTTILIPWSKFKATYRGREQDDAKPLETSSIKRISIMMRSFFGTQKGPFSITIRTISAYSDKGQSSIVPSGSADEKGGLIPSRPMGSSPGVRL
;
A
#
# COMPACT_ATOMS: atom_id res chain seq x y z
N TRP A 1 9.56 -0.54 10.39
CA TRP A 1 10.22 -0.46 9.09
C TRP A 1 11.66 -0.92 9.24
N LYS A 2 12.20 -1.62 8.25
CA LYS A 2 13.65 -1.84 8.08
C LYS A 2 13.97 -1.64 6.61
N ALA A 3 15.02 -0.88 6.29
CA ALA A 3 15.38 -0.63 4.90
C ALA A 3 15.70 -1.93 4.13
N SER A 4 16.30 -2.90 4.82
CA SER A 4 16.61 -4.24 4.29
C SER A 4 15.40 -5.06 3.86
N ASP A 5 14.20 -4.68 4.32
CA ASP A 5 12.97 -5.38 3.96
C ASP A 5 12.46 -4.94 2.59
N TRP A 6 13.07 -3.94 1.95
CA TRP A 6 12.65 -3.35 0.68
C TRP A 6 13.76 -3.38 -0.36
N THR A 7 13.39 -3.64 -1.60
CA THR A 7 14.33 -3.60 -2.71
C THR A 7 13.69 -3.12 -4.01
N ALA A 8 14.50 -2.43 -4.80
CA ALA A 8 14.08 -1.82 -6.05
C ALA A 8 13.63 -2.88 -7.07
N SER A 9 12.62 -2.53 -7.85
CA SER A 9 12.16 -3.25 -9.03
C SER A 9 11.70 -2.21 -10.06
N ASP A 10 12.66 -1.46 -10.62
CA ASP A 10 12.38 -0.37 -11.56
C ASP A 10 12.36 -0.87 -13.02
N ASP A 11 11.95 -0.01 -13.94
CA ASP A 11 11.90 -0.28 -15.38
C ASP A 11 13.26 -0.52 -16.06
N ARG A 12 14.38 -0.36 -15.35
CA ARG A 12 15.73 -0.69 -15.81
C ARG A 12 15.88 -2.12 -16.32
N VAL A 13 15.06 -3.04 -15.81
CA VAL A 13 14.99 -4.44 -16.31
C VAL A 13 14.48 -4.54 -17.75
N ARG A 14 13.90 -3.46 -18.29
CA ARG A 14 13.44 -3.29 -19.67
C ARG A 14 14.21 -2.20 -20.43
N GLY A 15 15.33 -1.73 -19.87
CA GLY A 15 16.14 -0.65 -20.46
C GLY A 15 15.66 0.77 -20.14
N GLY A 16 14.72 0.94 -19.20
CA GLY A 16 14.34 2.26 -18.69
C GLY A 16 15.40 2.88 -17.78
N LYS A 17 15.16 4.12 -17.35
CA LYS A 17 16.07 4.90 -16.49
C LYS A 17 15.41 5.39 -15.20
N SER A 18 14.23 4.89 -14.87
CA SER A 18 13.61 5.23 -13.59
C SER A 18 14.39 4.60 -12.45
N GLU A 19 14.51 5.33 -11.35
CA GLU A 19 15.19 4.85 -10.15
C GLU A 19 14.34 5.15 -8.91
N SER A 20 14.31 4.17 -8.00
CA SER A 20 13.70 4.35 -6.70
C SER A 20 14.62 3.95 -5.56
N TYR A 21 14.34 4.54 -4.42
CA TYR A 21 15.06 4.39 -3.17
C TYR A 21 14.07 4.24 -2.02
N PHE A 22 14.51 3.54 -0.98
CA PHE A 22 13.77 3.40 0.26
C PHE A 22 14.67 3.70 1.45
N GLU A 23 14.26 4.63 2.29
CA GLU A 23 14.94 4.96 3.55
C GLU A 23 13.96 4.93 4.72
N THR A 24 14.47 4.79 5.94
CA THR A 24 13.62 4.75 7.14
C THR A 24 14.36 5.27 8.36
N ASP A 25 13.64 5.98 9.22
CA ASP A 25 14.07 6.36 10.57
C ASP A 25 13.60 5.36 11.65
N GLY A 26 13.02 4.22 11.23
CA GLY A 26 12.38 3.20 12.08
C GLY A 26 10.89 3.48 12.35
N SER A 27 10.49 4.75 12.42
CA SER A 27 9.11 5.18 12.66
C SER A 27 8.28 5.24 11.38
N SER A 28 8.88 5.72 10.28
CA SER A 28 8.29 5.86 8.95
C SER A 28 9.24 5.32 7.87
N GLY A 29 8.68 4.97 6.72
CA GLY A 29 9.44 4.56 5.53
C GLY A 29 9.21 5.58 4.41
N ARG A 30 10.28 6.07 3.79
CA ARG A 30 10.21 7.01 2.67
C ARG A 30 10.58 6.30 1.38
N PHE A 31 9.64 6.28 0.45
CA PHE A 31 9.81 5.85 -0.93
C PHE A 31 9.98 7.09 -1.81
N PHE A 32 11.09 7.18 -2.54
CA PHE A 32 11.42 8.36 -3.34
C PHE A 32 12.31 7.99 -4.52
N GLY A 33 12.48 8.91 -5.46
CA GLY A 33 13.34 8.70 -6.63
C GLY A 33 13.01 9.64 -7.78
N ASP A 34 13.37 9.22 -8.99
CA ASP A 34 13.07 9.93 -10.23
C ASP A 34 12.41 8.98 -11.23
N LEU A 35 11.28 9.42 -11.80
CA LEU A 35 10.53 8.70 -12.80
C LEU A 35 10.88 9.24 -14.19
N ASP A 36 11.72 8.51 -14.92
CA ASP A 36 11.99 8.78 -16.33
C ASP A 36 10.92 8.14 -17.20
N ILE A 37 10.36 8.93 -18.10
CA ILE A 37 9.38 8.45 -19.08
C ILE A 37 9.87 8.62 -20.51
N ASP A 38 10.95 9.36 -20.72
CA ASP A 38 11.39 9.74 -22.05
C ASP A 38 12.12 8.56 -22.72
N THR A 39 12.86 7.75 -21.95
CA THR A 39 13.61 6.58 -22.48
C THR A 39 12.71 5.51 -23.10
N LEU A 40 11.52 5.28 -22.54
CA LEU A 40 10.58 4.26 -23.02
C LEU A 40 9.34 4.87 -23.69
N GLY A 41 9.46 6.07 -24.26
CA GLY A 41 8.41 6.67 -25.10
C GLY A 41 7.11 6.97 -24.37
N GLY A 42 7.20 7.53 -23.16
CA GLY A 42 6.08 7.86 -22.28
C GLY A 42 5.74 6.77 -21.26
N ALA A 43 6.30 5.56 -21.39
CA ALA A 43 6.23 4.53 -20.36
C ALA A 43 7.35 4.71 -19.34
N GLY A 44 7.10 4.34 -18.09
CA GLY A 44 8.11 4.32 -17.05
C GLY A 44 7.53 3.90 -15.70
N PHE A 45 8.33 3.24 -14.87
CA PHE A 45 7.97 2.97 -13.48
C PHE A 45 9.21 2.80 -12.58
N ALA A 46 9.07 3.31 -11.36
CA ALA A 46 10.01 3.11 -10.27
C ALA A 46 9.25 2.44 -9.12
N SER A 47 9.78 1.38 -8.51
CA SER A 47 9.06 0.67 -7.46
C SER A 47 9.97 0.02 -6.43
N GLN A 48 9.47 -0.05 -5.20
CA GLN A 48 10.06 -0.80 -4.09
C GLN A 48 9.11 -1.91 -3.68
N ARG A 49 9.63 -3.12 -3.48
CA ARG A 49 8.86 -4.28 -3.02
C ARG A 49 9.53 -4.94 -1.83
N THR A 50 8.76 -5.71 -1.05
CA THR A 50 9.30 -6.51 0.05
C THR A 50 10.30 -7.56 -0.46
N THR A 51 11.43 -7.75 0.25
CA THR A 51 12.53 -8.65 -0.15
C THR A 51 12.28 -10.13 0.14
N ASP A 52 11.45 -10.44 1.13
CA ASP A 52 11.18 -11.82 1.56
C ASP A 52 10.18 -12.49 0.62
N ASP A 53 10.65 -13.51 -0.10
CA ASP A 53 9.86 -14.33 -1.02
C ASP A 53 9.24 -15.57 -0.35
N THR A 54 9.54 -15.81 0.93
CA THR A 54 9.07 -16.97 1.72
C THR A 54 7.93 -16.59 2.66
N ARG A 55 7.90 -15.34 3.12
CA ARG A 55 6.86 -14.85 4.01
C ARG A 55 5.48 -14.93 3.37
N THR A 56 4.53 -15.33 4.20
CA THR A 56 3.11 -15.34 3.85
C THR A 56 2.34 -14.64 4.94
N TRP A 57 1.57 -13.62 4.58
CA TRP A 57 0.63 -12.97 5.49
C TRP A 57 -0.77 -13.54 5.25
N ASN A 58 -1.32 -14.17 6.29
CA ASN A 58 -2.74 -14.51 6.31
C ASN A 58 -3.53 -13.31 6.84
N LEU A 59 -4.22 -12.62 5.94
CA LEU A 59 -5.03 -11.44 6.21
C LEU A 59 -6.52 -11.69 5.98
N SER A 60 -6.97 -12.95 5.95
CA SER A 60 -8.35 -13.30 5.62
C SER A 60 -9.40 -12.77 6.60
N ASN A 61 -8.97 -12.38 7.81
CA ASN A 61 -9.85 -11.85 8.85
C ASN A 61 -9.98 -10.31 8.83
N PHE A 62 -9.39 -9.65 7.84
CA PHE A 62 -9.40 -8.20 7.68
C PHE A 62 -10.25 -7.80 6.48
N ASP A 63 -10.64 -6.53 6.40
CA ASP A 63 -11.49 -5.98 5.35
C ASP A 63 -10.69 -5.23 4.26
N GLY A 64 -9.43 -4.93 4.54
CA GLY A 64 -8.55 -4.25 3.60
C GLY A 64 -7.20 -3.83 4.16
N ILE A 65 -6.51 -2.98 3.39
CA ILE A 65 -5.25 -2.33 3.77
C ILE A 65 -5.50 -0.89 4.19
N ARG A 66 -4.86 -0.47 5.27
CA ARG A 66 -4.75 0.92 5.73
C ARG A 66 -3.33 1.41 5.46
N VAL A 67 -3.23 2.54 4.77
CA VAL A 67 -1.97 3.26 4.55
C VAL A 67 -2.05 4.61 5.26
N ASN A 68 -1.18 4.83 6.24
CA ASN A 68 -1.04 6.12 6.91
C ASN A 68 0.15 6.86 6.29
N VAL A 69 -0.12 7.97 5.62
CA VAL A 69 0.88 8.77 4.91
C VAL A 69 1.15 10.04 5.69
N ASP A 70 2.40 10.28 6.05
CA ASP A 70 2.82 11.49 6.76
C ASP A 70 3.07 12.65 5.80
N LYS A 71 3.71 12.36 4.66
CA LYS A 71 4.08 13.35 3.64
C LYS A 71 4.04 12.72 2.26
N ALA A 72 3.63 13.48 1.25
CA ALA A 72 3.71 13.08 -0.14
C ALA A 72 3.77 14.32 -1.04
N ASP A 73 4.48 14.20 -2.16
CA ASP A 73 4.52 15.25 -3.16
C ASP A 73 3.13 15.47 -3.78
N ALA A 74 2.72 16.73 -3.83
CA ALA A 74 1.41 17.13 -4.34
C ALA A 74 1.22 16.74 -5.81
N GLY A 75 0.03 16.25 -6.14
CA GLY A 75 -0.34 15.86 -7.51
C GLY A 75 0.31 14.57 -8.01
N LYS A 76 1.20 13.93 -7.26
CA LYS A 76 1.74 12.62 -7.61
C LYS A 76 0.75 11.51 -7.26
N LYS A 77 0.63 10.54 -8.15
CA LYS A 77 -0.19 9.34 -7.97
C LYS A 77 0.71 8.13 -7.72
N TYR A 78 0.45 7.42 -6.63
CA TYR A 78 1.18 6.23 -6.23
C TYR A 78 0.29 5.00 -6.37
N THR A 79 0.92 3.83 -6.50
CA THR A 79 0.23 2.54 -6.59
C THR A 79 0.69 1.63 -5.45
N LEU A 80 -0.24 1.10 -4.67
CA LEU A 80 0.00 -0.04 -3.78
C LEU A 80 -0.28 -1.32 -4.56
N ILE A 81 0.67 -2.26 -4.53
CA ILE A 81 0.56 -3.54 -5.24
C ILE A 81 0.67 -4.68 -4.24
N LEU A 82 -0.27 -5.62 -4.32
CA LEU A 82 -0.24 -6.90 -3.61
C LEU A 82 -0.04 -8.05 -4.60
N LYS A 83 0.70 -9.06 -4.18
CA LYS A 83 0.71 -10.38 -4.82
C LYS A 83 0.37 -11.44 -3.80
N ASP A 84 -0.53 -12.35 -4.16
CA ASP A 84 -0.90 -13.54 -3.40
C ASP A 84 -0.12 -14.80 -3.83
N SER A 85 0.65 -14.68 -4.91
CA SER A 85 1.41 -15.77 -5.50
C SER A 85 2.71 -15.28 -6.11
N LEU A 86 3.76 -16.07 -5.89
CA LEU A 86 5.07 -15.91 -6.50
C LEU A 86 5.42 -17.23 -7.18
N LEU A 87 5.99 -17.13 -8.38
CA LEU A 87 6.55 -18.28 -9.08
C LEU A 87 8.04 -18.39 -8.74
N PRO A 88 8.63 -19.60 -8.79
CA PRO A 88 10.07 -19.76 -8.76
C PRO A 88 10.73 -18.87 -9.80
N LYS A 89 11.98 -18.45 -9.55
CA LYS A 89 12.76 -17.75 -10.57
C LYS A 89 12.88 -18.63 -11.81
N ASN A 90 12.88 -18.00 -12.98
CA ASN A 90 13.05 -18.69 -14.25
C ASN A 90 14.37 -19.47 -14.21
N ALA A 91 14.32 -20.76 -14.52
CA ALA A 91 15.48 -21.65 -14.37
C ALA A 91 16.62 -21.30 -15.34
N ASP A 92 16.31 -20.72 -16.50
CA ASP A 92 17.28 -20.46 -17.56
C ASP A 92 18.06 -19.16 -17.32
N ASN A 93 17.40 -18.12 -16.79
CA ASN A 93 18.01 -16.79 -16.65
C ASN A 93 17.96 -16.21 -15.23
N GLY A 94 17.40 -16.94 -14.27
CA GLY A 94 17.31 -16.55 -12.86
C GLY A 94 16.38 -15.35 -12.59
N ARG A 95 15.65 -14.85 -13.59
CA ARG A 95 14.78 -13.68 -13.45
C ARG A 95 13.49 -14.03 -12.74
N GLU A 96 12.95 -13.06 -12.01
CA GLU A 96 11.59 -13.17 -11.48
C GLU A 96 10.57 -13.31 -12.61
N GLN A 97 9.62 -14.23 -12.43
CA GLN A 97 8.54 -14.45 -13.38
C GLN A 97 7.35 -13.54 -13.06
N ALA A 98 6.60 -13.19 -14.10
CA ALA A 98 5.39 -12.39 -13.94
C ALA A 98 4.28 -13.25 -13.32
N THR A 99 3.55 -12.66 -12.38
CA THR A 99 2.32 -13.18 -11.79
C THR A 99 1.31 -12.05 -11.77
N THR A 100 0.04 -12.37 -11.49
CA THR A 100 -1.00 -11.36 -11.29
C THR A 100 -0.60 -10.41 -10.16
N SER A 101 -0.81 -9.12 -10.41
CA SER A 101 -0.66 -8.03 -9.44
C SER A 101 -2.03 -7.49 -9.11
N TYR A 102 -2.30 -7.23 -7.84
CA TYR A 102 -3.53 -6.59 -7.38
C TYR A 102 -3.19 -5.16 -6.97
N GLU A 103 -3.68 -4.19 -7.73
CA GLU A 103 -3.20 -2.80 -7.69
C GLU A 103 -4.29 -1.84 -7.19
N TYR A 104 -3.88 -0.84 -6.41
CA TYR A 104 -4.71 0.29 -6.04
C TYR A 104 -3.93 1.59 -6.21
N ASP A 105 -4.45 2.48 -7.05
CA ASP A 105 -3.89 3.81 -7.27
C ASP A 105 -4.47 4.82 -6.29
N PHE A 106 -3.62 5.66 -5.71
CA PHE A 106 -4.04 6.71 -4.78
C PHE A 106 -3.22 7.99 -4.95
N THR A 107 -3.85 9.10 -4.57
CA THR A 107 -3.23 10.42 -4.44
C THR A 107 -3.46 10.91 -3.02
N THR A 108 -2.55 11.71 -2.49
CA THR A 108 -2.76 12.42 -1.23
C THR A 108 -3.21 13.86 -1.49
N PRO A 109 -4.19 14.39 -0.74
CA PRO A 109 -4.82 15.68 -1.01
C PRO A 109 -3.97 16.94 -0.67
N SER A 110 -2.64 16.90 -0.85
CA SER A 110 -1.67 18.00 -0.62
C SER A 110 -1.13 18.12 0.84
N PRO A 111 0.04 18.77 1.04
CA PRO A 111 1.00 18.43 2.10
C PRO A 111 0.66 19.03 3.48
N SER A 112 1.06 18.31 4.53
CA SER A 112 1.16 18.83 5.90
C SER A 112 1.98 20.12 5.91
N THR A 113 1.35 21.26 6.24
CA THR A 113 2.06 22.50 6.52
C THR A 113 2.81 22.39 7.85
N ILE A 114 3.80 23.27 8.06
CA ILE A 114 4.69 23.30 9.23
C ILE A 114 3.93 23.27 10.57
N ASP A 115 2.66 23.67 10.57
CA ASP A 115 1.88 23.92 11.78
C ASP A 115 0.91 22.78 12.12
N HIS A 116 0.71 21.79 11.25
CA HIS A 116 -0.19 20.67 11.51
C HIS A 116 0.31 19.32 10.95
N SER A 117 0.54 18.37 11.86
CA SER A 117 0.77 16.95 11.56
C SER A 117 -0.52 16.28 11.08
N SER A 118 -1.00 16.60 9.88
CA SER A 118 -2.16 15.93 9.28
C SER A 118 -1.72 14.73 8.44
N SER A 119 -1.32 13.64 9.11
CA SER A 119 -1.15 12.36 8.43
C SER A 119 -2.46 11.97 7.73
N THR A 120 -2.39 11.58 6.46
CA THR A 120 -3.54 11.14 5.68
C THR A 120 -3.71 9.63 5.82
N THR A 121 -4.91 9.20 6.22
CA THR A 121 -5.28 7.78 6.28
C THR A 121 -6.02 7.39 5.01
N ILE A 122 -5.53 6.34 4.33
CA ILE A 122 -6.17 5.75 3.14
C ILE A 122 -6.63 4.35 3.52
N LEU A 123 -7.93 4.09 3.42
CA LEU A 123 -8.52 2.76 3.59
C LEU A 123 -8.80 2.15 2.23
N ILE A 124 -8.27 0.96 1.99
CA ILE A 124 -8.31 0.25 0.71
C ILE A 124 -9.00 -1.10 0.96
N PRO A 125 -10.33 -1.19 0.78
CA PRO A 125 -11.05 -2.46 0.85
C PRO A 125 -10.51 -3.45 -0.18
N TRP A 126 -10.56 -4.76 0.11
CA TRP A 126 -10.11 -5.79 -0.85
C TRP A 126 -10.77 -5.66 -2.23
N SER A 127 -12.06 -5.31 -2.27
CA SER A 127 -12.84 -5.12 -3.49
C SER A 127 -12.39 -3.95 -4.37
N LYS A 128 -11.49 -3.08 -3.88
CA LYS A 128 -10.95 -1.95 -4.65
C LYS A 128 -9.65 -2.27 -5.37
N PHE A 129 -9.01 -3.39 -5.06
CA PHE A 129 -7.83 -3.81 -5.81
C PHE A 129 -8.22 -4.33 -7.19
N LYS A 130 -7.54 -3.85 -8.22
CA LYS A 130 -7.70 -4.30 -9.60
C LYS A 130 -6.64 -5.31 -9.95
N ALA A 131 -7.05 -6.46 -10.48
CA ALA A 131 -6.12 -7.45 -10.98
C ALA A 131 -5.49 -6.97 -12.30
N THR A 132 -4.18 -7.11 -12.40
CA THR A 132 -3.42 -6.78 -13.60
C THR A 132 -2.37 -7.83 -13.88
N TYR A 133 -2.04 -8.02 -15.16
CA TYR A 133 -0.91 -8.84 -15.59
C TYR A 133 -0.05 -8.03 -16.55
N ARG A 134 1.21 -7.78 -16.15
CA ARG A 134 2.16 -6.94 -16.90
C ARG A 134 1.58 -5.56 -17.26
N GLY A 135 0.87 -4.93 -16.32
CA GLY A 135 0.30 -3.59 -16.46
C GLY A 135 -1.00 -3.52 -17.27
N ARG A 136 -1.62 -4.65 -17.60
CA ARG A 136 -2.95 -4.72 -18.24
C ARG A 136 -3.97 -5.25 -17.25
N GLU A 137 -5.11 -4.57 -17.13
CA GLU A 137 -6.23 -5.07 -16.31
C GLU A 137 -6.69 -6.46 -16.79
N GLN A 138 -7.15 -7.29 -15.86
CA GLN A 138 -7.63 -8.65 -16.10
C GLN A 138 -9.04 -8.79 -15.51
N ASP A 139 -10.05 -8.69 -16.36
CA ASP A 139 -11.47 -8.71 -15.92
C ASP A 139 -11.91 -10.09 -15.42
N ASP A 140 -11.26 -11.16 -15.89
CA ASP A 140 -11.53 -12.56 -15.56
C ASP A 140 -10.58 -13.13 -14.51
N ALA A 141 -9.71 -12.30 -13.91
CA ALA A 141 -8.80 -12.75 -12.88
C ALA A 141 -9.54 -13.20 -11.62
N LYS A 142 -8.97 -14.21 -10.95
CA LYS A 142 -9.44 -14.62 -9.64
C LYS A 142 -9.34 -13.44 -8.65
N PRO A 143 -10.28 -13.33 -7.69
CA PRO A 143 -10.13 -12.39 -6.58
C PRO A 143 -8.81 -12.60 -5.83
N LEU A 144 -8.30 -11.54 -5.22
CA LEU A 144 -7.10 -11.59 -4.39
C LEU A 144 -7.26 -12.63 -3.26
N GLU A 145 -6.34 -13.59 -3.16
CA GLU A 145 -6.34 -14.57 -2.07
C GLU A 145 -5.72 -13.98 -0.80
N THR A 146 -6.57 -13.43 0.07
CA THR A 146 -6.15 -12.68 1.26
C THR A 146 -5.52 -13.54 2.35
N SER A 147 -5.69 -14.87 2.33
CA SER A 147 -5.00 -15.77 3.26
C SER A 147 -3.54 -16.03 2.91
N SER A 148 -3.10 -15.62 1.71
CA SER A 148 -1.78 -15.97 1.17
C SER A 148 -1.08 -14.77 0.52
N ILE A 149 -1.16 -13.57 1.11
CA ILE A 149 -0.38 -12.43 0.60
C ILE A 149 1.11 -12.77 0.71
N LYS A 150 1.86 -12.61 -0.39
CA LYS A 150 3.28 -12.95 -0.52
C LYS A 150 4.17 -11.73 -0.69
N ARG A 151 3.64 -10.64 -1.24
CA ARG A 151 4.44 -9.46 -1.55
C ARG A 151 3.64 -8.18 -1.51
N ILE A 152 4.28 -7.13 -1.01
CA ILE A 152 3.77 -5.76 -1.02
C ILE A 152 4.76 -4.91 -1.82
N SER A 153 4.25 -4.05 -2.70
CA SER A 153 5.06 -3.08 -3.42
C SER A 153 4.42 -1.69 -3.39
N ILE A 154 5.25 -0.66 -3.40
CA ILE A 154 4.84 0.73 -3.62
C ILE A 154 5.50 1.17 -4.93
N MET A 155 4.72 1.80 -5.80
CA MET A 155 5.17 2.16 -7.14
C MET A 155 4.78 3.59 -7.49
N MET A 156 5.65 4.22 -8.27
CA MET A 156 5.41 5.44 -9.02
C MET A 156 5.51 5.08 -10.51
N ARG A 157 4.47 5.36 -11.31
CA ARG A 157 4.44 5.01 -12.74
C ARG A 157 3.98 6.18 -13.61
N SER A 158 4.32 6.17 -14.89
CA SER A 158 4.02 7.29 -15.78
C SER A 158 2.54 7.48 -16.10
N PHE A 159 1.75 6.41 -15.97
CA PHE A 159 0.40 6.32 -16.54
C PHE A 159 0.36 6.74 -18.03
N PHE A 160 1.40 6.36 -18.79
CA PHE A 160 1.58 6.71 -20.20
C PHE A 160 1.65 8.23 -20.44
N GLY A 161 2.38 8.94 -19.58
CA GLY A 161 2.79 10.33 -19.79
C GLY A 161 2.09 11.35 -18.90
N THR A 162 1.25 10.93 -17.95
CA THR A 162 0.56 11.88 -17.06
C THR A 162 1.44 12.37 -15.90
N GLN A 163 2.54 11.68 -15.58
CA GLN A 163 3.48 12.10 -14.55
C GLN A 163 4.91 11.63 -14.82
N LYS A 164 5.90 12.46 -14.44
CA LYS A 164 7.34 12.17 -14.52
C LYS A 164 8.16 12.95 -13.49
N GLY A 165 9.47 12.74 -13.46
CA GLY A 165 10.43 13.47 -12.63
C GLY A 165 10.43 13.03 -11.17
N PRO A 166 10.94 13.88 -10.26
CA PRO A 166 11.16 13.49 -8.88
C PRO A 166 9.84 13.21 -8.16
N PHE A 167 9.89 12.26 -7.22
CA PHE A 167 8.78 11.90 -6.36
C PHE A 167 9.25 11.51 -4.96
N SER A 168 8.39 11.71 -3.96
CA SER A 168 8.64 11.32 -2.58
C SER A 168 7.33 11.12 -1.82
N ILE A 169 7.23 10.01 -1.09
CA ILE A 169 6.16 9.71 -0.13
C ILE A 169 6.74 9.07 1.13
N THR A 170 6.35 9.59 2.29
CA THR A 170 6.68 9.08 3.61
C THR A 170 5.46 8.41 4.22
N ILE A 171 5.56 7.10 4.45
CA ILE A 171 4.49 6.25 4.96
C ILE A 171 4.81 5.87 6.40
N ARG A 172 3.92 6.23 7.32
CA ARG A 172 4.03 5.85 8.73
C ARG A 172 3.79 4.36 8.92
N THR A 173 2.71 3.84 8.33
CA THR A 173 2.35 2.42 8.44
C THR A 173 1.61 1.93 7.20
N ILE A 174 1.89 0.69 6.81
CA ILE A 174 0.99 -0.15 6.03
C ILE A 174 0.50 -1.26 6.97
N SER A 175 -0.81 -1.43 7.09
CA SER A 175 -1.40 -2.41 8.02
C SER A 175 -2.71 -2.94 7.50
N ALA A 176 -3.09 -4.16 7.86
CA ALA A 176 -4.45 -4.63 7.63
C ALA A 176 -5.44 -3.93 8.60
N TYR A 177 -6.67 -3.68 8.17
CA TYR A 177 -7.73 -3.15 9.03
C TYR A 177 -9.00 -4.00 8.96
N SER A 178 -9.76 -4.03 10.06
CA SER A 178 -11.12 -4.54 10.06
C SER A 178 -12.07 -3.40 10.40
N ASP A 179 -13.10 -3.24 9.60
CA ASP A 179 -14.28 -2.44 9.89
C ASP A 179 -15.26 -3.33 10.67
N LYS A 180 -14.82 -3.84 11.84
CA LYS A 180 -15.80 -4.30 12.81
C LYS A 180 -16.55 -3.06 13.23
N GLY A 181 -17.72 -2.85 12.61
CA GLY A 181 -18.61 -1.77 12.95
C GLY A 181 -18.65 -1.63 14.46
N GLN A 182 -18.52 -0.40 14.94
CA GLN A 182 -19.07 -0.08 16.25
C GLN A 182 -20.55 -0.46 16.13
N SER A 183 -20.89 -1.69 16.48
CA SER A 183 -22.27 -2.11 16.66
C SER A 183 -22.77 -1.19 17.74
N SER A 184 -23.47 -0.13 17.32
CA SER A 184 -24.29 0.69 18.18
C SER A 184 -25.10 -0.30 19.00
N ILE A 185 -24.76 -0.41 20.27
CA ILE A 185 -25.65 -0.99 21.26
C ILE A 185 -26.88 -0.10 21.16
N VAL A 186 -27.90 -0.57 20.45
CA VAL A 186 -29.23 0.01 20.53
C VAL A 186 -29.79 -0.54 21.84
N PRO A 187 -29.93 0.26 22.91
CA PRO A 187 -30.56 -0.25 24.11
C PRO A 187 -32.05 -0.33 23.80
N SER A 188 -32.54 -1.56 23.63
CA SER A 188 -33.97 -1.83 23.66
C SER A 188 -34.49 -1.62 25.09
N GLY A 189 -35.41 -0.65 25.27
CA GLY A 189 -36.46 -0.73 26.29
C GLY A 189 -36.21 -0.08 27.65
N SER A 190 -36.88 1.07 27.83
CA SER A 190 -37.69 1.52 28.99
C SER A 190 -37.17 1.46 30.44
N ALA A 191 -37.08 2.66 31.02
CA ALA A 191 -37.44 3.10 32.38
C ALA A 191 -37.21 2.14 33.58
N ASP A 192 -36.26 2.48 34.46
CA ASP A 192 -36.60 3.06 35.77
C ASP A 192 -35.35 3.54 36.54
N GLU A 193 -35.63 4.40 37.52
CA GLU A 193 -34.88 5.29 38.41
C GLU A 193 -33.50 4.86 39.02
N LYS A 194 -32.71 5.90 39.32
CA LYS A 194 -31.63 6.07 40.33
C LYS A 194 -30.15 5.76 39.96
N GLY A 195 -29.41 6.86 39.74
CA GLY A 195 -28.22 7.23 40.51
C GLY A 195 -26.90 6.47 40.27
N GLY A 196 -25.95 7.10 39.58
CA GLY A 196 -24.53 6.73 39.64
C GLY A 196 -23.69 7.28 38.51
N LEU A 197 -22.75 8.20 38.81
CA LEU A 197 -21.69 8.64 37.91
C LEU A 197 -20.72 7.46 37.63
N ILE A 198 -20.55 7.08 36.36
CA ILE A 198 -19.51 6.14 35.92
C ILE A 198 -18.47 6.94 35.10
N PRO A 199 -17.16 6.85 35.41
CA PRO A 199 -16.14 7.55 34.66
C PRO A 199 -15.93 6.93 33.28
N SER A 200 -15.73 7.79 32.27
CA SER A 200 -15.46 7.43 30.89
C SER A 200 -14.11 6.72 30.74
N ARG A 201 -14.13 5.53 30.12
CA ARG A 201 -12.94 4.76 29.75
C ARG A 201 -12.49 5.15 28.34
N PRO A 202 -11.19 5.33 28.05
CA PRO A 202 -10.76 5.77 26.73
C PRO A 202 -10.94 4.66 25.68
N MET A 203 -11.40 5.05 24.50
CA MET A 203 -11.55 4.18 23.32
C MET A 203 -10.18 3.65 22.88
N GLY A 204 -10.02 2.33 22.91
CA GLY A 204 -8.89 1.64 22.29
C GLY A 204 -9.19 1.32 20.83
N SER A 205 -8.39 1.87 19.92
CA SER A 205 -8.32 1.39 18.54
C SER A 205 -7.76 -0.03 18.53
N SER A 206 -8.41 -0.98 17.87
CA SER A 206 -7.86 -2.33 17.69
C SER A 206 -6.50 -2.25 16.96
N PRO A 207 -5.44 -2.90 17.47
CA PRO A 207 -4.15 -2.94 16.79
C PRO A 207 -4.28 -3.80 15.53
N GLY A 208 -4.12 -3.18 14.36
CA GLY A 208 -3.99 -3.90 13.09
C GLY A 208 -2.65 -4.63 12.99
N VAL A 209 -2.56 -5.66 12.15
CA VAL A 209 -1.28 -6.30 11.83
C VAL A 209 -0.46 -5.35 10.97
N ARG A 210 0.71 -4.94 11.47
CA ARG A 210 1.68 -4.15 10.70
C ARG A 210 2.34 -5.07 9.68
N LEU A 211 2.30 -4.64 8.42
CA LEU A 211 2.87 -5.37 7.30
C LEU A 211 4.31 -4.93 7.02
#